data_AF-D8P646-F1
#
_entry.id   AF-D8P646-F1
#
_cell.length_a   1.000
_cell.length_b   1.000
_cell.length_c   1.000
_cell.angle_alpha   90.00
_cell.angle_beta   90.00
_cell.angle_gamma   90.00
#
_symmetry.space_group_name_H-M   'P 1'
#
loop_
_entity.id
_entity.type
_entity.pdbx_description
1 polymer ?
#
loop_
_entity_poly.entity_id
_entity_poly.type
_entity_poly.pdbx_seq_one_letter_code
_entity_poly.pdbx_strand_id
1 'polypeptide(L)'
;MSELANDASDAQDDVHPSPGTAGGNGKTLEWIKVLVMPLVTVIVTIMGGCFVDSTLRERNSAESNAQLYAQLLTQRETADAQLRKDMFGVVITNFLATPKEGNWSDKVLQLELLATNFNQSLDLAPLFKDMARRLTSTGGASGSKDSELLQRLDRTAANLIYKQVSGLARRGTWKDAEVAVADVDKKIGTPWIEGSVPLRSLAPGTTDSHGKLDFSVEVVGLSLETREVEVRLHVHFPDNSADLDRHFWVGRYDFPMLDNTQLAEGLRASVVVTEFFVPQGSPAEVQANSFVRLNLVIFPASSASFKERQDFDDVVVDKLRIKSGLPVAGGVSP
;
A
#
# COMPACT_ATOMS: atom_id res chain seq x y z
N MET A 1 32.83 -16.77 82.93
CA MET A 1 33.72 -17.94 82.89
C MET A 1 33.96 -18.26 81.42
N SER A 2 35.12 -18.18 80.83
CA SER A 2 36.50 -17.85 81.23
C SER A 2 37.21 -17.74 79.85
N GLU A 3 38.11 -16.80 79.59
CA GLU A 3 39.55 -17.04 79.79
C GLU A 3 39.96 -18.46 79.38
N LEU A 4 40.98 -18.72 78.58
CA LEU A 4 42.10 -17.98 78.02
C LEU A 4 42.97 -19.11 77.42
N ALA A 5 44.01 -18.71 76.68
CA ALA A 5 45.28 -19.45 76.63
C ALA A 5 45.25 -20.79 75.86
N ASN A 6 46.29 -21.30 75.24
CA ASN A 6 47.67 -20.96 74.88
C ASN A 6 48.12 -22.29 74.21
N ASP A 7 48.94 -22.40 73.18
CA ASP A 7 50.40 -22.25 73.18
C ASP A 7 50.97 -23.26 72.16
N ALA A 8 52.25 -23.07 71.81
CA ALA A 8 53.22 -24.02 71.24
C ALA A 8 53.11 -24.37 69.72
N SER A 9 53.97 -23.78 68.87
CA SER A 9 55.33 -24.22 68.46
C SER A 9 55.28 -25.30 67.36
N ASP A 10 56.00 -25.22 66.23
CA ASP A 10 57.47 -25.15 66.12
C ASP A 10 57.91 -25.00 64.64
N ALA A 11 59.21 -24.74 64.44
CA ALA A 11 60.03 -24.82 63.22
C ALA A 11 60.26 -23.54 62.37
N GLN A 12 61.20 -22.71 62.86
CA GLN A 12 62.57 -22.54 62.34
C GLN A 12 62.78 -22.34 60.81
N ASP A 13 63.30 -21.15 60.43
CA ASP A 13 64.67 -21.04 59.92
C ASP A 13 65.19 -19.58 59.92
N ASP A 14 66.37 -19.42 60.50
CA ASP A 14 67.12 -18.18 60.67
C ASP A 14 67.90 -17.82 59.41
N VAL A 15 67.74 -16.60 58.88
CA VAL A 15 68.81 -15.91 58.15
C VAL A 15 68.81 -14.42 58.53
N HIS A 16 69.83 -14.03 59.30
CA HIS A 16 70.23 -12.64 59.57
C HIS A 16 70.43 -11.84 58.26
N PRO A 17 70.08 -10.53 58.22
CA PRO A 17 71.03 -9.54 58.72
C PRO A 17 70.39 -8.33 59.45
N SER A 18 71.19 -7.72 60.33
CA SER A 18 71.08 -6.35 60.83
C SER A 18 72.38 -5.61 60.46
N PRO A 19 72.50 -4.28 60.63
CA PRO A 19 71.51 -3.21 60.70
C PRO A 19 71.89 -2.03 59.76
N GLY A 20 71.00 -1.06 59.53
CA GLY A 20 71.39 0.13 58.74
C GLY A 20 70.31 1.17 58.53
N THR A 21 70.27 2.12 59.46
CA THR A 21 69.48 3.35 59.53
C THR A 21 69.58 4.25 58.29
N ALA A 22 68.44 4.74 57.78
CA ALA A 22 68.20 6.09 57.22
C ALA A 22 66.80 6.08 56.57
N GLY A 23 65.80 6.84 57.02
CA GLY A 23 65.86 8.29 57.16
C GLY A 23 65.21 8.93 55.93
N GLY A 24 63.88 9.05 55.94
CA GLY A 24 63.13 10.05 55.16
C GLY A 24 62.84 9.74 53.69
N ASN A 25 61.78 8.97 53.41
CA ASN A 25 61.07 9.04 52.12
C ASN A 25 59.55 8.73 52.25
N GLY A 26 58.94 9.05 53.40
CA GLY A 26 57.48 8.89 53.59
C GLY A 26 56.63 9.97 52.91
N LYS A 27 57.22 11.14 52.60
CA LYS A 27 56.48 12.26 51.97
C LYS A 27 56.29 12.05 50.46
N THR A 28 57.23 11.42 49.76
CA THR A 28 57.12 11.21 48.31
C THR A 28 56.04 10.17 47.97
N LEU A 29 55.83 9.16 48.81
CA LEU A 29 54.78 8.15 48.61
C LEU A 29 53.36 8.68 48.94
N GLU A 30 53.24 9.55 49.95
CA GLU A 30 51.99 10.23 50.32
C GLU A 30 51.54 11.22 49.22
N TRP A 31 52.47 12.00 48.66
CA TRP A 31 52.17 12.94 47.56
C TRP A 31 51.78 12.21 46.26
N ILE A 32 52.37 11.05 45.98
CA ILE A 32 51.98 10.22 44.84
C ILE A 32 50.56 9.66 45.04
N LYS A 33 50.20 9.21 46.26
CA LYS A 33 48.83 8.74 46.54
C LYS A 33 47.78 9.84 46.36
N VAL A 34 48.05 11.06 46.82
CA VAL A 34 47.12 12.21 46.70
C VAL A 34 46.90 12.62 45.24
N LEU A 35 47.88 12.40 44.35
CA LEU A 35 47.78 12.75 42.93
C LEU A 35 47.24 11.60 42.07
N VAL A 36 47.55 10.35 42.42
CA VAL A 36 47.14 9.15 41.68
C VAL A 36 45.68 8.76 41.97
N MET A 37 45.19 8.95 43.20
CA MET A 37 43.81 8.58 43.54
C MET A 37 42.74 9.31 42.70
N PRO A 38 42.76 10.65 42.53
CA PRO A 38 41.78 11.33 41.68
C PRO A 38 41.93 10.96 40.20
N LEU A 39 43.14 10.67 39.74
CA LEU A 39 43.40 10.25 38.35
C LEU A 39 42.75 8.89 38.05
N VAL A 40 42.88 7.93 38.98
CA VAL A 40 42.26 6.60 38.84
C VAL A 40 40.73 6.71 38.85
N THR A 41 40.15 7.55 39.73
CA THR A 41 38.70 7.77 39.77
C THR A 41 38.19 8.37 38.45
N VAL A 42 38.93 9.31 37.85
CA VAL A 42 38.58 9.89 36.54
C VAL A 42 38.66 8.84 35.44
N ILE A 43 39.72 8.03 35.40
CA ILE A 43 39.88 6.98 34.39
C ILE A 43 38.76 5.93 34.52
N VAL A 44 38.45 5.46 35.73
CA VAL A 44 37.37 4.47 35.95
C VAL A 44 36.01 5.06 35.59
N THR A 45 35.77 6.35 35.86
CA THR A 45 34.52 7.02 35.49
C THR A 45 34.39 7.18 33.97
N ILE A 46 35.48 7.52 33.28
CA ILE A 46 35.49 7.65 31.81
C ILE A 46 35.34 6.27 31.15
N MET A 47 36.06 5.25 31.63
CA MET A 47 36.03 3.91 31.05
C MET A 47 34.68 3.22 31.32
N GLY A 48 34.16 3.37 32.54
CA GLY A 48 32.81 2.93 32.91
C GLY A 48 31.74 3.66 32.10
N GLY A 49 31.89 4.98 31.91
CA GLY A 49 31.02 5.79 31.07
C GLY A 49 31.02 5.34 29.61
N CYS A 50 32.18 5.10 29.00
CA CYS A 50 32.28 4.65 27.61
C CYS A 50 31.71 3.24 27.38
N PHE A 51 31.93 2.30 28.30
CA PHE A 51 31.43 0.94 28.18
C PHE A 51 29.91 0.84 28.42
N VAL A 52 29.41 1.65 29.37
CA VAL A 52 27.98 1.75 29.65
C VAL A 52 27.26 2.49 28.50
N ASP A 53 27.85 3.56 27.95
CA ASP A 53 27.30 4.32 26.82
C ASP A 53 27.28 3.48 25.53
N SER A 54 28.30 2.65 25.26
CA SER A 54 28.30 1.76 24.09
C SER A 54 27.18 0.71 24.14
N THR A 55 26.85 0.19 25.33
CA THR A 55 25.85 -0.88 25.49
C THR A 55 24.42 -0.34 25.61
N LEU A 56 24.24 0.87 26.19
CA LEU A 56 22.94 1.52 26.30
C LEU A 56 22.50 2.22 25.01
N ARG A 57 23.42 2.72 24.18
CA ARG A 57 23.08 3.38 22.90
C ARG A 57 22.37 2.46 21.91
N GLU A 58 22.73 1.18 21.87
CA GLU A 58 22.06 0.20 20.99
C GLU A 58 20.62 -0.05 21.42
N ARG A 59 20.33 -0.12 22.72
CA ARG A 59 18.96 -0.28 23.23
C ARG A 59 18.13 1.00 23.12
N ASN A 60 18.71 2.15 23.47
CA ASN A 60 18.02 3.44 23.39
C ASN A 60 17.68 3.82 21.94
N SER A 61 18.52 3.46 20.96
CA SER A 61 18.21 3.69 19.54
C SER A 61 17.14 2.74 19.00
N ALA A 62 17.11 1.49 19.43
CA ALA A 62 16.05 0.55 19.07
C ALA A 62 14.68 0.97 19.65
N GLU A 63 14.65 1.37 20.92
CA GLU A 63 13.43 1.89 21.56
C GLU A 63 12.98 3.23 20.97
N SER A 64 13.91 4.15 20.69
CA SER A 64 13.59 5.44 20.04
C SER A 64 13.04 5.24 18.62
N ASN A 65 13.61 4.31 17.85
CA ASN A 65 13.09 3.96 16.54
C ASN A 65 11.70 3.33 16.65
N ALA A 66 11.49 2.38 17.57
CA ALA A 66 10.19 1.76 17.80
C ALA A 66 9.13 2.79 18.21
N GLN A 67 9.48 3.77 19.05
CA GLN A 67 8.61 4.88 19.43
C GLN A 67 8.31 5.81 18.24
N LEU A 68 9.30 6.14 17.41
CA LEU A 68 9.10 6.89 16.17
C LEU A 68 8.17 6.14 15.21
N TYR A 69 8.32 4.83 15.05
CA TYR A 69 7.43 4.01 14.24
C TYR A 69 6.02 3.98 14.80
N ALA A 70 5.87 3.78 16.11
CA ALA A 70 4.57 3.81 16.77
C ALA A 70 3.90 5.18 16.62
N GLN A 71 4.64 6.27 16.82
CA GLN A 71 4.14 7.63 16.66
C GLN A 71 3.75 7.95 15.21
N LEU A 72 4.55 7.53 14.22
CA LEU A 72 4.22 7.69 12.80
C LEU A 72 2.98 6.89 12.42
N LEU A 73 2.84 5.67 12.96
CA LEU A 73 1.66 4.85 12.75
C LEU A 73 0.40 5.49 13.37
N THR A 74 0.49 5.98 14.60
CA THR A 74 -0.61 6.67 15.27
C THR A 74 -0.95 8.01 14.60
N GLN A 75 0.05 8.80 14.17
CA GLN A 75 -0.19 10.03 13.41
C GLN A 75 -0.86 9.73 12.06
N ARG A 76 -0.47 8.64 11.40
CA ARG A 76 -1.14 8.20 10.17
C ARG A 76 -2.57 7.77 10.44
N GLU A 77 -2.81 6.96 11.47
CA GLU A 77 -4.16 6.49 11.78
C GLU A 77 -5.09 7.64 12.14
N THR A 78 -4.60 8.65 12.87
CA THR A 78 -5.36 9.87 13.18
C THR A 78 -5.56 10.75 11.95
N ALA A 79 -4.54 10.93 11.10
CA ALA A 79 -4.67 11.67 9.84
C ALA A 79 -5.67 11.01 8.86
N ASP A 80 -5.66 9.68 8.76
CA ASP A 80 -6.61 8.91 7.93
C ASP A 80 -8.04 9.00 8.49
N ALA A 81 -8.20 8.92 9.81
CA ALA A 81 -9.51 9.09 10.45
C ALA A 81 -10.06 10.51 10.24
N GLN A 82 -9.18 11.52 10.33
CA GLN A 82 -9.54 12.92 10.09
C GLN A 82 -9.87 13.16 8.62
N LEU A 83 -9.09 12.61 7.67
CA LEU A 83 -9.41 12.65 6.25
C LEU A 83 -10.76 12.00 5.97
N ARG A 84 -11.06 10.82 6.52
CA ARG A 84 -12.38 10.18 6.37
C ARG A 84 -13.51 11.03 6.91
N LYS A 85 -13.32 11.69 8.07
CA LYS A 85 -14.30 12.61 8.65
C LYS A 85 -14.53 13.83 7.77
N ASP A 86 -13.46 14.46 7.30
CA ASP A 86 -13.54 15.66 6.45
C ASP A 86 -14.15 15.32 5.09
N MET A 87 -13.78 14.16 4.51
CA MET A 87 -14.38 13.63 3.28
C MET A 87 -15.86 13.32 3.44
N PHE A 88 -16.26 12.67 4.54
CA PHE A 88 -17.67 12.42 4.84
C PHE A 88 -18.44 13.73 5.00
N GLY A 89 -17.83 14.74 5.63
CA GLY A 89 -18.39 16.09 5.73
C GLY A 89 -18.63 16.73 4.36
N VAL A 90 -17.68 16.64 3.43
CA VAL A 90 -17.81 17.15 2.05
C VAL A 90 -18.93 16.42 1.31
N VAL A 91 -19.01 15.10 1.40
CA VAL A 91 -20.06 14.30 0.76
C VAL A 91 -21.43 14.68 1.32
N ILE A 92 -21.61 14.69 2.65
CA ILE A 92 -22.89 15.07 3.25
C ILE A 92 -23.27 16.50 2.89
N THR A 93 -22.34 17.44 3.00
CA THR A 93 -22.66 18.86 2.80
C THR A 93 -23.04 19.15 1.35
N ASN A 94 -22.32 18.56 0.39
CA ASN A 94 -22.56 18.80 -1.03
C ASN A 94 -23.70 17.96 -1.60
N PHE A 95 -23.82 16.68 -1.21
CA PHE A 95 -24.86 15.80 -1.75
C PHE A 95 -26.16 15.76 -0.95
N LEU A 96 -26.10 15.84 0.39
CA LEU A 96 -27.28 15.62 1.26
C LEU A 96 -27.83 16.91 1.88
N ALA A 97 -26.97 17.88 2.24
CA ALA A 97 -27.37 19.05 3.03
C ALA A 97 -27.99 20.19 2.20
N THR A 98 -27.91 20.14 0.87
CA THR A 98 -28.59 21.11 0.00
C THR A 98 -29.55 20.42 -0.96
N PRO A 99 -30.78 20.09 -0.51
CA PRO A 99 -31.92 19.96 -1.40
C PRO A 99 -32.36 21.37 -1.80
N LYS A 100 -31.46 22.19 -2.37
CA LYS A 100 -31.92 23.26 -3.25
C LYS A 100 -32.40 22.55 -4.50
N GLU A 101 -33.50 23.02 -5.06
CA GLU A 101 -34.02 22.63 -6.38
C GLU A 101 -32.99 23.01 -7.48
N GLY A 102 -31.82 22.37 -7.42
CA GLY A 102 -30.60 22.74 -8.09
C GLY A 102 -30.44 21.91 -9.36
N ASN A 103 -30.14 22.63 -10.43
CA ASN A 103 -29.85 22.16 -11.77
C ASN A 103 -29.01 20.87 -11.74
N TRP A 104 -29.42 19.83 -12.46
CA TRP A 104 -28.70 18.55 -12.58
C TRP A 104 -27.23 18.73 -12.96
N SER A 105 -26.91 19.80 -13.68
CA SER A 105 -25.54 20.22 -13.99
C SER A 105 -24.66 20.42 -12.75
N ASP A 106 -25.18 21.03 -11.69
CA ASP A 106 -24.40 21.33 -10.49
C ASP A 106 -24.06 20.05 -9.73
N LYS A 107 -25.00 19.10 -9.69
CA LYS A 107 -24.79 17.78 -9.06
C LYS A 107 -23.75 16.95 -9.81
N VAL A 108 -23.80 16.95 -11.15
CA VAL A 108 -22.78 16.29 -11.99
C VAL A 108 -21.41 16.90 -11.76
N LEU A 109 -21.31 18.23 -11.74
CA LEU A 109 -20.05 18.94 -11.47
C LEU A 109 -19.51 18.61 -10.06
N GLN A 110 -20.36 18.58 -9.05
CA GLN A 110 -19.95 18.21 -7.69
C GLN A 110 -19.43 16.77 -7.63
N LEU A 111 -20.09 15.83 -8.32
CA LEU A 111 -19.58 14.45 -8.39
C LEU A 111 -18.24 14.39 -9.12
N GLU A 112 -18.05 15.17 -10.18
CA GLU A 112 -16.79 15.24 -10.93
C GLU A 112 -15.64 15.77 -10.06
N LEU A 113 -15.89 16.83 -9.28
CA LEU A 113 -14.92 17.35 -8.33
C LEU A 113 -14.60 16.34 -7.23
N LEU A 114 -15.63 15.66 -6.70
CA LEU A 114 -15.45 14.62 -5.69
C LEU A 114 -14.61 13.47 -6.26
N ALA A 115 -14.95 13.01 -7.47
CA ALA A 115 -14.24 11.95 -8.17
C ALA A 115 -12.79 12.31 -8.49
N THR A 116 -12.52 13.55 -8.89
CA THR A 116 -11.16 13.96 -9.22
C THR A 116 -10.26 14.04 -7.98
N ASN A 117 -10.80 14.47 -6.85
CA ASN A 117 -10.02 14.70 -5.62
C ASN A 117 -10.00 13.49 -4.66
N PHE A 118 -11.01 12.63 -4.71
CA PHE A 118 -11.21 11.55 -3.72
C PHE A 118 -11.38 10.17 -4.35
N ASN A 119 -10.93 9.99 -5.59
CA ASN A 119 -10.97 8.71 -6.30
C ASN A 119 -10.28 7.54 -5.60
N GLN A 120 -9.30 7.81 -4.75
CA GLN A 120 -8.56 6.81 -3.98
C GLN A 120 -9.07 6.70 -2.55
N SER A 121 -10.18 7.36 -2.18
CA SER A 121 -10.59 7.47 -0.77
C SER A 121 -12.03 7.06 -0.49
N LEU A 122 -12.89 6.99 -1.51
CA LEU A 122 -14.31 6.69 -1.36
C LEU A 122 -14.82 5.78 -2.48
N ASP A 123 -15.79 4.93 -2.16
CA ASP A 123 -16.60 4.25 -3.17
C ASP A 123 -17.63 5.19 -3.79
N LEU A 124 -17.36 5.57 -5.03
CA LEU A 124 -18.19 6.47 -5.81
C LEU A 124 -19.18 5.71 -6.69
N ALA A 125 -19.02 4.39 -6.88
CA ALA A 125 -19.86 3.62 -7.81
C ALA A 125 -21.36 3.77 -7.51
N PRO A 126 -21.83 3.72 -6.24
CA PRO A 126 -23.24 3.93 -5.94
C PRO A 126 -23.76 5.32 -6.34
N LEU A 127 -22.94 6.36 -6.19
CA LEU A 127 -23.31 7.74 -6.54
C LEU A 127 -23.41 7.94 -8.04
N PHE A 128 -22.47 7.39 -8.81
CA PHE A 128 -22.51 7.40 -10.27
C PHE A 128 -23.75 6.64 -10.78
N LYS A 129 -24.03 5.44 -10.24
CA LYS A 129 -25.19 4.62 -10.61
C LYS A 129 -26.52 5.32 -10.28
N ASP A 130 -26.66 5.93 -9.10
CA ASP A 130 -27.87 6.69 -8.73
C ASP A 130 -28.08 7.91 -9.64
N MET A 131 -27.02 8.67 -9.92
CA MET A 131 -27.12 9.85 -10.77
C MET A 131 -27.46 9.49 -12.22
N ALA A 132 -26.81 8.47 -12.78
CA ALA A 132 -27.12 7.97 -14.12
C ALA A 132 -28.59 7.52 -14.21
N ARG A 133 -29.07 6.73 -13.23
CA ARG A 133 -30.47 6.29 -13.16
C ARG A 133 -31.46 7.45 -13.12
N ARG A 134 -31.15 8.52 -12.39
CA ARG A 134 -32.01 9.71 -12.31
C ARG A 134 -32.02 10.52 -13.60
N LEU A 135 -30.86 10.68 -14.24
CA LEU A 135 -30.76 11.37 -15.53
C LEU A 135 -31.52 10.63 -16.63
N THR A 136 -31.46 9.29 -16.66
CA THR A 136 -32.22 8.47 -17.63
C THR A 136 -33.72 8.45 -17.33
N SER A 137 -34.12 8.44 -16.06
CA SER A 137 -35.54 8.43 -15.66
C SER A 137 -36.23 9.79 -15.86
N THR A 138 -35.49 10.90 -15.77
CA THR A 138 -36.02 12.27 -15.94
C THR A 138 -36.08 12.68 -17.42
N GLY A 139 -35.29 12.03 -18.28
CA GLY A 139 -35.11 12.34 -19.70
C GLY A 139 -36.34 12.19 -20.61
N GLY A 140 -37.51 11.85 -20.08
CA GLY A 140 -38.78 11.86 -20.82
C GLY A 140 -39.28 13.26 -21.21
N ALA A 141 -38.73 14.35 -20.63
CA ALA A 141 -39.22 15.71 -20.84
C ALA A 141 -38.16 16.76 -21.29
N SER A 142 -36.86 16.45 -21.27
CA SER A 142 -35.78 17.43 -21.55
C SER A 142 -34.59 16.81 -22.30
N GLY A 143 -34.88 16.11 -23.40
CA GLY A 143 -34.00 15.11 -24.05
C GLY A 143 -32.64 15.54 -24.61
N SER A 144 -32.27 16.84 -24.63
CA SER A 144 -30.95 17.27 -25.11
C SER A 144 -29.94 17.52 -23.98
N LYS A 145 -30.33 18.26 -22.94
CA LYS A 145 -29.42 18.62 -21.82
C LYS A 145 -29.10 17.43 -20.92
N ASP A 146 -30.07 16.57 -20.66
CA ASP A 146 -29.86 15.40 -19.79
C ASP A 146 -28.92 14.38 -20.47
N SER A 147 -28.98 14.28 -21.80
CA SER A 147 -28.06 13.44 -22.57
C SER A 147 -26.62 13.98 -22.54
N GLU A 148 -26.42 15.30 -22.59
CA GLU A 148 -25.10 15.92 -22.45
C GLU A 148 -24.53 15.70 -21.05
N LEU A 149 -25.35 15.85 -20.01
CA LEU A 149 -24.97 15.60 -18.63
C LEU A 149 -24.60 14.13 -18.39
N LEU A 150 -25.35 13.19 -18.97
CA LEU A 150 -25.04 11.77 -18.90
C LEU A 150 -23.71 11.46 -19.62
N GLN A 151 -23.48 12.05 -20.79
CA GLN A 151 -22.21 11.88 -21.50
C GLN A 151 -21.02 12.44 -20.69
N ARG A 152 -21.21 13.58 -20.02
CA ARG A 152 -20.21 14.16 -19.12
C ARG A 152 -19.93 13.25 -17.92
N LEU A 153 -20.98 12.66 -17.35
CA LEU A 153 -20.85 11.69 -16.26
C LEU A 153 -20.07 10.45 -16.71
N ASP A 154 -20.43 9.90 -17.88
CA ASP A 154 -19.76 8.74 -18.47
C ASP A 154 -18.27 9.00 -18.73
N ARG A 155 -17.95 10.18 -19.30
CA ARG A 155 -16.56 10.59 -19.53
C ARG A 155 -15.78 10.73 -18.23
N THR A 156 -16.42 11.24 -17.18
CA THR A 156 -15.80 11.39 -15.86
C THR A 156 -15.48 10.02 -15.26
N ALA A 157 -16.41 9.07 -15.35
CA ALA A 157 -16.20 7.70 -14.90
C ALA A 157 -15.07 7.01 -15.69
N ALA A 158 -15.08 7.12 -17.02
CA ALA A 158 -14.04 6.54 -17.88
C ALA A 158 -12.64 7.12 -17.56
N ASN A 159 -12.54 8.45 -17.40
CA ASN A 159 -11.30 9.11 -16.99
C ASN A 159 -10.81 8.63 -15.62
N LEU A 160 -11.73 8.42 -14.68
CA LEU A 160 -11.43 7.89 -13.36
C LEU A 160 -10.92 6.45 -13.44
N ILE A 161 -11.61 5.56 -14.16
CA ILE A 161 -11.18 4.18 -14.40
C ILE A 161 -9.79 4.16 -15.03
N TYR A 162 -9.56 4.95 -16.08
CA TYR A 162 -8.25 5.02 -16.75
C TYR A 162 -7.12 5.43 -15.78
N LYS A 163 -7.36 6.44 -14.94
CA LYS A 163 -6.39 6.86 -13.91
C LYS A 163 -6.11 5.75 -12.90
N GLN A 164 -7.15 5.06 -12.43
CA GLN A 164 -7.00 3.96 -11.46
C GLN A 164 -6.27 2.77 -12.07
N VAL A 165 -6.67 2.32 -13.28
CA VAL A 165 -5.99 1.24 -14.01
C VAL A 165 -4.52 1.59 -14.22
N SER A 166 -4.23 2.81 -14.69
CA SER A 166 -2.85 3.27 -14.90
C SER A 166 -2.04 3.29 -13.60
N GLY A 167 -2.65 3.65 -12.48
CA GLY A 167 -2.01 3.61 -11.15
C GLY A 167 -1.72 2.19 -10.70
N LEU A 168 -2.69 1.29 -10.80
CA LEU A 168 -2.57 -0.12 -10.41
C LEU A 168 -1.57 -0.87 -11.30
N ALA A 169 -1.56 -0.57 -12.60
CA ALA A 169 -0.64 -1.16 -13.58
C ALA A 169 0.84 -0.85 -13.31
N ARG A 170 1.18 0.20 -12.55
CA ARG A 170 2.59 0.53 -12.24
C ARG A 170 3.31 -0.58 -11.48
N ARG A 171 2.60 -1.29 -10.61
CA ARG A 171 3.11 -2.43 -9.83
C ARG A 171 2.42 -3.74 -10.22
N GLY A 172 1.62 -3.70 -11.29
CA GLY A 172 0.79 -4.80 -11.76
C GLY A 172 1.06 -5.13 -13.22
N THR A 173 0.15 -5.90 -13.80
CA THR A 173 0.03 -6.09 -15.24
C THR A 173 -1.37 -5.72 -15.68
N TRP A 174 -1.51 -5.23 -16.90
CA TRP A 174 -2.81 -4.97 -17.49
C TRP A 174 -2.86 -5.42 -18.94
N LYS A 175 -4.06 -5.73 -19.41
CA LYS A 175 -4.35 -6.04 -20.82
C LYS A 175 -5.71 -5.49 -21.19
N ASP A 176 -5.82 -4.99 -22.41
CA ASP A 176 -7.07 -4.55 -23.01
C ASP A 176 -7.55 -5.50 -24.11
N ALA A 177 -8.85 -5.50 -24.34
CA ALA A 177 -9.46 -6.09 -25.52
C ALA A 177 -10.68 -5.29 -25.96
N GLU A 178 -10.86 -5.20 -27.27
CA GLU A 178 -12.09 -4.70 -27.88
C GLU A 178 -12.99 -5.88 -28.26
N VAL A 179 -14.23 -5.82 -27.80
CA VAL A 179 -15.25 -6.86 -28.01
C VAL A 179 -16.35 -6.24 -28.87
N ALA A 180 -16.44 -6.67 -30.12
CA ALA A 180 -17.58 -6.33 -30.97
C ALA A 180 -18.82 -7.08 -30.49
N VAL A 181 -19.95 -6.38 -30.32
CA VAL A 181 -21.20 -6.97 -29.81
C VAL A 181 -21.70 -8.10 -30.73
N ALA A 182 -21.52 -7.93 -32.05
CA ALA A 182 -21.90 -8.92 -33.05
C ALA A 182 -21.08 -10.24 -32.99
N ASP A 183 -19.97 -10.27 -32.25
CA ASP A 183 -19.09 -11.42 -32.14
C ASP A 183 -19.22 -12.17 -30.80
N VAL A 184 -19.92 -11.59 -29.82
CA VAL A 184 -20.11 -12.21 -28.49
C VAL A 184 -20.74 -13.59 -28.63
N ASP A 185 -21.87 -13.70 -29.32
CA ASP A 185 -22.59 -14.97 -29.51
C ASP A 185 -21.79 -16.01 -30.30
N LYS A 186 -20.83 -15.59 -31.13
CA LYS A 186 -20.05 -16.48 -32.00
C LYS A 186 -18.82 -17.05 -31.32
N LYS A 187 -18.32 -16.38 -30.27
CA LYS A 187 -17.04 -16.69 -29.62
C LYS A 187 -17.21 -17.08 -28.15
N ILE A 188 -18.43 -17.40 -27.70
CA ILE A 188 -18.69 -17.87 -26.34
C ILE A 188 -17.76 -19.04 -26.01
N GLY A 189 -17.08 -18.95 -24.86
CA GLY A 189 -16.10 -19.96 -24.40
C GLY A 189 -14.70 -19.83 -24.99
N THR A 190 -14.44 -18.79 -25.80
CA THR A 190 -13.07 -18.39 -26.17
C THR A 190 -12.66 -17.19 -25.31
N PRO A 191 -11.41 -17.06 -24.85
CA PRO A 191 -11.00 -15.86 -24.13
C PRO A 191 -10.74 -14.67 -25.07
N TRP A 192 -11.19 -13.47 -24.67
CA TRP A 192 -10.89 -12.21 -25.36
C TRP A 192 -9.60 -11.59 -24.83
N ILE A 193 -9.34 -11.77 -23.54
CA ILE A 193 -8.08 -11.41 -22.92
C ILE A 193 -7.45 -12.72 -22.44
N GLU A 194 -6.22 -12.98 -22.82
CA GLU A 194 -5.44 -14.11 -22.31
C GLU A 194 -4.00 -13.64 -22.08
N GLY A 195 -3.36 -14.11 -21.02
CA GLY A 195 -1.98 -13.77 -20.76
C GLY A 195 -1.35 -14.57 -19.64
N SER A 196 -0.04 -14.38 -19.51
CA SER A 196 0.79 -15.06 -18.53
C SER A 196 1.78 -14.05 -17.97
N VAL A 197 1.86 -13.95 -16.64
CA VAL A 197 2.74 -13.00 -15.96
C VAL A 197 3.58 -13.73 -14.90
N PRO A 198 4.90 -13.48 -14.82
CA PRO A 198 5.71 -14.06 -13.75
C PRO A 198 5.23 -13.57 -12.37
N LEU A 199 4.96 -14.49 -11.43
CA LEU A 199 4.50 -14.09 -10.08
C LEU A 199 5.48 -13.13 -9.39
N ARG A 200 6.78 -13.36 -9.57
CA ARG A 200 7.86 -12.50 -9.04
C ARG A 200 7.80 -11.04 -9.48
N SER A 201 7.18 -10.72 -10.63
CA SER A 201 7.05 -9.32 -11.07
C SER A 201 5.90 -8.59 -10.39
N LEU A 202 4.94 -9.34 -9.83
CA LEU A 202 3.81 -8.81 -9.10
C LEU A 202 4.10 -8.77 -7.59
N ALA A 203 4.69 -9.82 -7.01
CA ALA A 203 4.99 -9.90 -5.58
C ALA A 203 6.51 -10.10 -5.32
N PRO A 204 7.34 -9.04 -5.41
CA PRO A 204 8.77 -9.14 -5.13
C PRO A 204 9.00 -9.25 -3.61
N GLY A 205 8.92 -10.46 -3.06
CA GLY A 205 9.15 -10.69 -1.63
C GLY A 205 8.75 -12.08 -1.15
N THR A 206 7.95 -12.81 -1.92
CA THR A 206 7.60 -14.20 -1.64
C THR A 206 8.74 -15.09 -2.13
N THR A 207 9.48 -15.67 -1.18
CA THR A 207 10.69 -16.48 -1.44
C THR A 207 10.45 -17.75 -2.26
N ASP A 208 9.18 -18.15 -2.44
CA ASP A 208 8.80 -19.41 -3.09
C ASP A 208 8.08 -19.25 -4.45
N SER A 209 7.84 -18.03 -4.94
CA SER A 209 7.01 -17.83 -6.15
C SER A 209 7.76 -18.04 -7.47
N HIS A 210 8.26 -19.26 -7.69
CA HIS A 210 8.72 -19.73 -8.99
C HIS A 210 7.54 -20.21 -9.83
N GLY A 211 7.02 -19.35 -10.70
CA GLY A 211 5.97 -19.74 -11.63
C GLY A 211 5.39 -18.57 -12.42
N LYS A 212 4.51 -18.91 -13.35
CA LYS A 212 3.72 -17.93 -14.10
C LYS A 212 2.26 -18.03 -13.65
N LEU A 213 1.63 -16.88 -13.50
CA LEU A 213 0.20 -16.74 -13.31
C LEU A 213 -0.43 -16.63 -14.69
N ASP A 214 -1.22 -17.61 -15.07
CA ASP A 214 -1.98 -17.57 -16.32
C ASP A 214 -3.37 -17.02 -16.03
N PHE A 215 -3.89 -16.20 -16.93
CA PHE A 215 -5.19 -15.57 -16.77
C PHE A 215 -5.92 -15.49 -18.10
N SER A 216 -7.24 -15.61 -18.04
CA SER A 216 -8.10 -15.39 -19.18
C SER A 216 -9.43 -14.73 -18.78
N VAL A 217 -9.97 -13.92 -19.68
CA VAL A 217 -11.28 -13.28 -19.53
C VAL A 217 -12.12 -13.62 -20.74
N GLU A 218 -13.25 -14.24 -20.49
CA GLU A 218 -14.26 -14.57 -21.48
C GLU A 218 -15.44 -13.61 -21.33
N VAL A 219 -16.04 -13.21 -22.44
CA VAL A 219 -17.30 -12.46 -22.44
C VAL A 219 -18.42 -13.45 -22.68
N VAL A 220 -19.31 -13.58 -21.70
CA VAL A 220 -20.43 -14.54 -21.72
C VAL A 220 -21.67 -13.89 -22.31
N GLY A 221 -21.89 -12.61 -22.00
CA GLY A 221 -23.07 -11.86 -22.40
C GLY A 221 -22.86 -10.37 -22.32
N LEU A 222 -23.76 -9.61 -22.95
CA LEU A 222 -23.70 -8.15 -22.98
C LEU A 222 -25.12 -7.57 -23.06
N SER A 223 -25.38 -6.58 -22.20
CA SER A 223 -26.65 -5.86 -22.15
C SER A 223 -26.47 -4.44 -22.68
N LEU A 224 -27.06 -4.15 -23.84
CA LEU A 224 -27.01 -2.81 -24.45
C LEU A 224 -27.85 -1.78 -23.69
N GLU A 225 -28.91 -2.22 -22.99
CA GLU A 225 -29.80 -1.34 -22.23
C GLU A 225 -29.11 -0.83 -20.95
N THR A 226 -28.52 -1.75 -20.18
CA THR A 226 -27.82 -1.41 -18.94
C THR A 226 -26.37 -0.99 -19.19
N ARG A 227 -25.85 -1.29 -20.39
CA ARG A 227 -24.43 -1.13 -20.78
C ARG A 227 -23.50 -1.84 -19.79
N GLU A 228 -23.86 -3.08 -19.51
CA GLU A 228 -23.11 -4.00 -18.64
C GLU A 228 -22.68 -5.22 -19.46
N VAL A 229 -21.55 -5.78 -19.09
CA VAL A 229 -20.93 -6.94 -19.73
C VAL A 229 -20.82 -8.04 -18.70
N GLU A 230 -21.30 -9.23 -19.04
CA GLU A 230 -21.13 -10.41 -18.24
C GLU A 230 -19.82 -11.10 -18.62
N VAL A 231 -18.92 -11.23 -17.64
CA VAL A 231 -17.56 -11.73 -17.85
C VAL A 231 -17.28 -12.92 -16.96
N ARG A 232 -16.47 -13.84 -17.48
CA ARG A 232 -15.88 -14.94 -16.72
C ARG A 232 -14.38 -14.77 -16.65
N LEU A 233 -13.86 -14.62 -15.44
CA LEU A 233 -12.45 -14.48 -15.14
C LEU A 233 -11.90 -15.83 -14.67
N HIS A 234 -10.91 -16.34 -15.40
CA HIS A 234 -10.12 -17.49 -15.01
C HIS A 234 -8.70 -17.04 -14.64
N VAL A 235 -8.19 -17.56 -13.53
CA VAL A 235 -6.82 -17.34 -13.09
C VAL A 235 -6.26 -18.67 -12.62
N HIS A 236 -5.18 -19.11 -13.25
CA HIS A 236 -4.49 -20.36 -12.95
C HIS A 236 -3.15 -20.06 -12.27
N PHE A 237 -2.94 -20.68 -11.11
CA PHE A 237 -1.68 -20.60 -10.37
C PHE A 237 -0.79 -21.81 -10.71
N PRO A 238 0.55 -21.67 -10.67
CA PRO A 238 1.47 -22.73 -11.09
C PRO A 238 1.30 -24.04 -10.30
N ASP A 239 0.90 -23.95 -9.03
CA ASP A 239 0.69 -25.11 -8.15
C ASP A 239 -0.77 -25.60 -8.15
N ASN A 240 -1.65 -24.99 -8.96
CA ASN A 240 -3.08 -25.30 -9.10
C ASN A 240 -3.89 -25.27 -7.77
N SER A 241 -3.28 -24.79 -6.69
CA SER A 241 -3.83 -24.82 -5.34
C SER A 241 -4.80 -23.67 -5.06
N ALA A 242 -4.75 -22.62 -5.88
CA ALA A 242 -5.48 -21.38 -5.69
C ALA A 242 -6.14 -20.86 -6.98
N ASP A 243 -6.42 -21.77 -7.90
CA ASP A 243 -7.14 -21.48 -9.13
C ASP A 243 -8.48 -20.79 -8.85
N LEU A 244 -8.80 -19.83 -9.70
CA LEU A 244 -10.00 -19.03 -9.59
C LEU A 244 -10.78 -19.07 -10.90
N ASP A 245 -12.07 -19.32 -10.76
CA ASP A 245 -13.06 -19.16 -11.81
C ASP A 245 -14.23 -18.35 -11.25
N ARG A 246 -14.45 -17.15 -11.79
CA ARG A 246 -15.47 -16.21 -11.31
C ARG A 246 -16.27 -15.65 -12.46
N HIS A 247 -17.57 -15.56 -12.23
CA HIS A 247 -18.54 -15.06 -13.18
C HIS A 247 -19.30 -13.88 -12.55
N PHE A 248 -19.29 -12.72 -13.22
CA PHE A 248 -19.90 -11.50 -12.70
C PHE A 248 -20.19 -10.48 -13.81
N TRP A 249 -21.02 -9.49 -13.51
CA TRP A 249 -21.34 -8.36 -14.39
C TRP A 249 -20.42 -7.18 -14.11
N VAL A 250 -20.00 -6.50 -15.17
CA VAL A 250 -19.17 -5.31 -15.13
C VAL A 250 -19.83 -4.20 -15.94
N GLY A 251 -20.04 -3.06 -15.30
CA GLY A 251 -20.59 -1.85 -15.87
C GLY A 251 -19.58 -0.71 -15.97
N ARG A 252 -20.06 0.43 -16.47
CA ARG A 252 -19.26 1.64 -16.70
C ARG A 252 -18.87 2.42 -15.44
N TYR A 253 -19.45 2.06 -14.30
CA TYR A 253 -19.24 2.74 -13.03
C TYR A 253 -18.59 1.83 -11.98
N ASP A 254 -18.03 0.70 -12.40
CA ASP A 254 -17.33 -0.24 -11.54
C ASP A 254 -15.83 0.13 -11.52
N PHE A 255 -15.37 0.59 -10.35
CA PHE A 255 -14.05 1.22 -10.20
C PHE A 255 -13.02 0.23 -9.63
N PRO A 256 -11.89 -0.02 -10.31
CA PRO A 256 -11.01 -1.17 -10.03
C PRO A 256 -10.28 -1.12 -8.68
N MET A 257 -10.10 0.07 -8.10
CA MET A 257 -9.50 0.18 -6.76
C MET A 257 -10.37 -0.44 -5.66
N LEU A 258 -11.68 -0.49 -5.86
CA LEU A 258 -12.65 -0.99 -4.89
C LEU A 258 -13.29 -2.29 -5.34
N ASP A 259 -13.72 -2.32 -6.59
CA ASP A 259 -14.34 -3.47 -7.20
C ASP A 259 -13.26 -4.35 -7.85
N ASN A 260 -12.74 -5.26 -7.04
CA ASN A 260 -11.73 -6.22 -7.45
C ASN A 260 -11.95 -7.57 -6.77
N THR A 261 -11.51 -8.60 -7.47
CA THR A 261 -11.48 -9.97 -6.99
C THR A 261 -10.15 -10.24 -6.30
N GLN A 262 -10.21 -10.76 -5.08
CA GLN A 262 -9.03 -11.19 -4.34
C GLN A 262 -8.51 -12.51 -4.92
N LEU A 263 -7.20 -12.57 -5.11
CA LEU A 263 -6.48 -13.76 -5.55
C LEU A 263 -5.56 -14.24 -4.41
N ALA A 264 -4.94 -15.40 -4.57
CA ALA A 264 -3.88 -15.85 -3.67
C ALA A 264 -2.61 -14.98 -3.77
N GLU A 265 -1.64 -15.22 -2.89
CA GLU A 265 -0.36 -14.50 -2.81
C GLU A 265 -0.52 -12.98 -2.61
N GLY A 266 -1.64 -12.55 -2.01
CA GLY A 266 -1.94 -11.14 -1.79
C GLY A 266 -2.17 -10.35 -3.08
N LEU A 267 -2.49 -11.02 -4.18
CA LEU A 267 -2.82 -10.39 -5.46
C LEU A 267 -4.32 -10.08 -5.56
N ARG A 268 -4.66 -9.20 -6.50
CA ARG A 268 -6.02 -8.81 -6.84
C ARG A 268 -6.14 -8.68 -8.34
N ALA A 269 -7.32 -8.95 -8.86
CA ALA A 269 -7.67 -8.74 -10.26
C ALA A 269 -8.93 -7.90 -10.37
N SER A 270 -9.01 -7.03 -11.37
CA SER A 270 -10.21 -6.29 -11.70
C SER A 270 -10.41 -6.27 -13.21
N VAL A 271 -11.65 -6.46 -13.64
CA VAL A 271 -12.08 -6.32 -15.04
C VAL A 271 -12.98 -5.10 -15.10
N VAL A 272 -12.68 -4.16 -15.99
CA VAL A 272 -13.39 -2.88 -16.07
C VAL A 272 -13.76 -2.55 -17.51
N VAL A 273 -14.91 -1.89 -17.68
CA VAL A 273 -15.35 -1.33 -18.96
C VAL A 273 -14.78 0.09 -19.07
N THR A 274 -13.88 0.29 -20.03
CA THR A 274 -13.29 1.62 -20.29
C THR A 274 -14.05 2.42 -21.34
N GLU A 275 -14.66 1.74 -22.30
CA GLU A 275 -15.46 2.35 -23.35
C GLU A 275 -16.59 1.41 -23.73
N PHE A 276 -17.79 1.95 -23.91
CA PHE A 276 -18.94 1.21 -24.39
C PHE A 276 -19.62 2.07 -25.44
N PHE A 277 -19.41 1.73 -26.70
CA PHE A 277 -19.93 2.47 -27.84
C PHE A 277 -21.20 1.82 -28.38
N VAL A 278 -22.26 2.61 -28.46
CA VAL A 278 -23.56 2.21 -29.03
C VAL A 278 -23.96 3.30 -30.03
N PRO A 279 -23.91 3.04 -31.35
CA PRO A 279 -24.33 4.03 -32.34
C PRO A 279 -25.84 4.23 -32.30
N GLN A 280 -26.31 5.35 -32.86
CA GLN A 280 -27.73 5.55 -33.12
C GLN A 280 -28.09 4.96 -34.49
N GLY A 281 -29.22 4.25 -34.58
CA GLY A 281 -29.64 3.64 -35.83
C GLY A 281 -30.68 2.56 -35.63
N SER A 282 -30.90 1.75 -36.66
CA SER A 282 -31.76 0.57 -36.55
C SER A 282 -31.14 -0.48 -35.60
N PRO A 283 -31.93 -1.32 -34.91
CA PRO A 283 -31.40 -2.31 -33.98
C PRO A 283 -30.31 -3.22 -34.57
N ALA A 284 -30.41 -3.56 -35.85
CA ALA A 284 -29.42 -4.36 -36.57
C ALA A 284 -28.08 -3.60 -36.77
N GLU A 285 -28.13 -2.32 -37.13
CA GLU A 285 -26.94 -1.46 -37.26
C GLU A 285 -26.30 -1.18 -35.90
N VAL A 286 -27.13 -1.02 -34.86
CA VAL A 286 -26.67 -0.87 -33.48
C VAL A 286 -25.89 -2.11 -33.08
N GLN A 287 -26.44 -3.31 -33.26
CA GLN A 287 -25.75 -4.54 -32.88
C GLN A 287 -24.46 -4.78 -33.70
N ALA A 288 -24.48 -4.45 -35.00
CA ALA A 288 -23.33 -4.64 -35.89
C ALA A 288 -22.15 -3.71 -35.58
N ASN A 289 -22.43 -2.48 -35.12
CA ASN A 289 -21.41 -1.44 -34.95
C ASN A 289 -21.14 -1.08 -33.48
N SER A 290 -21.81 -1.73 -32.52
CA SER A 290 -21.52 -1.56 -31.10
C SER A 290 -20.29 -2.35 -30.70
N PHE A 291 -19.46 -1.77 -29.84
CA PHE A 291 -18.30 -2.43 -29.26
C PHE A 291 -18.11 -2.00 -27.81
N VAL A 292 -17.41 -2.84 -27.05
CA VAL A 292 -16.99 -2.55 -25.67
C VAL A 292 -15.50 -2.79 -25.53
N ARG A 293 -14.80 -1.89 -24.84
CA ARG A 293 -13.38 -2.06 -24.48
C ARG A 293 -13.26 -2.44 -23.03
N LEU A 294 -12.78 -3.67 -22.82
CA LEU A 294 -12.50 -4.23 -21.51
C LEU A 294 -11.02 -4.07 -21.18
N ASN A 295 -10.75 -3.85 -19.90
CA ASN A 295 -9.41 -3.85 -19.34
C ASN A 295 -9.36 -4.83 -18.17
N LEU A 296 -8.44 -5.78 -18.21
CA LEU A 296 -8.05 -6.59 -17.06
C LEU A 296 -6.81 -5.95 -16.43
N VAL A 297 -6.83 -5.77 -15.11
CA VAL A 297 -5.65 -5.38 -14.34
C VAL A 297 -5.44 -6.35 -13.18
N ILE A 298 -4.23 -6.90 -13.06
CA ILE A 298 -3.80 -7.76 -11.96
C ILE A 298 -2.69 -7.06 -11.22
N PHE A 299 -2.85 -6.90 -9.91
CA PHE A 299 -1.97 -6.06 -9.10
C PHE A 299 -1.88 -6.55 -7.65
N PRO A 300 -0.83 -6.18 -6.91
CA PRO A 300 -0.71 -6.50 -5.48
C PRO A 300 -1.74 -5.75 -4.64
N ALA A 301 -2.26 -6.37 -3.58
CA ALA A 301 -3.25 -5.75 -2.69
C ALA A 301 -2.80 -4.41 -2.10
N SER A 302 -1.49 -4.23 -1.86
CA SER A 302 -0.90 -2.96 -1.42
C SER A 302 -1.10 -1.81 -2.43
N SER A 303 -1.28 -2.13 -3.71
CA SER A 303 -1.49 -1.12 -4.77
C SER A 303 -2.91 -0.53 -4.77
N ALA A 304 -3.92 -1.27 -4.30
CA ALA A 304 -5.29 -0.78 -4.15
C ALA A 304 -5.66 -0.40 -2.70
N SER A 305 -4.72 -0.55 -1.76
CA SER A 305 -4.98 -0.27 -0.36
C SER A 305 -5.14 1.24 -0.14
N PHE A 306 -6.35 1.65 0.26
CA PHE A 306 -6.66 2.96 0.83
C PHE A 306 -5.74 3.35 1.98
N LYS A 307 -5.25 2.33 2.70
CA LYS A 307 -4.51 2.51 3.95
C LYS A 307 -3.06 2.87 3.65
N GLU A 308 -2.45 2.29 2.63
CA GLU A 308 -1.02 2.39 2.34
C GLU A 308 -0.78 3.40 1.23
N ARG A 309 -0.38 4.63 1.60
CA ARG A 309 0.19 5.56 0.63
C ARG A 309 1.34 4.85 -0.08
N GLN A 310 1.22 4.75 -1.40
CA GLN A 310 2.10 4.01 -2.31
C GLN A 310 3.58 4.43 -2.23
N ASP A 311 3.92 5.52 -1.54
CA ASP A 311 5.29 6.03 -1.44
C ASP A 311 6.06 5.57 -0.18
N PHE A 312 5.39 4.98 0.81
CA PHE A 312 6.05 4.70 2.09
C PHE A 312 6.90 3.43 2.06
N ASP A 313 6.44 2.38 1.37
CA ASP A 313 7.26 1.18 1.16
C ASP A 313 8.49 1.52 0.36
N ASP A 314 8.40 2.37 -0.66
CA ASP A 314 9.56 2.77 -1.45
C ASP A 314 10.55 3.59 -0.61
N VAL A 315 10.08 4.52 0.24
CA VAL A 315 10.97 5.29 1.13
C VAL A 315 11.54 4.44 2.27
N VAL A 316 10.76 3.50 2.83
CA VAL A 316 11.21 2.60 3.90
C VAL A 316 12.19 1.58 3.35
N VAL A 317 11.91 0.98 2.20
CA VAL A 317 12.82 0.07 1.49
C VAL A 317 14.08 0.83 1.06
N ASP A 318 13.97 2.05 0.54
CA ASP A 318 15.14 2.86 0.18
C ASP A 318 15.99 3.21 1.41
N LYS A 319 15.37 3.58 2.54
CA LYS A 319 16.10 3.80 3.80
C LYS A 319 16.72 2.53 4.39
N LEU A 320 16.08 1.37 4.21
CA LEU A 320 16.66 0.08 4.59
C LEU A 320 17.79 -0.33 3.64
N ARG A 321 17.72 0.03 2.36
CA ARG A 321 18.73 -0.25 1.32
C ARG A 321 19.97 0.63 1.47
N ILE A 322 19.79 1.91 1.79
CA ILE A 322 20.86 2.86 2.14
C ILE A 322 21.61 2.39 3.39
N LYS A 323 20.90 1.80 4.37
CA LYS A 323 21.51 1.29 5.60
C LYS A 323 22.21 -0.07 5.43
N SER A 324 21.87 -0.84 4.40
CA SER A 324 22.46 -2.16 4.10
C SER A 324 23.59 -2.14 3.06
N GLY A 325 23.96 -0.97 2.52
CA GLY A 325 25.14 -0.79 1.68
C GLY A 325 25.07 -1.41 0.29
N LEU A 326 23.87 -1.73 -0.21
CA LEU A 326 23.69 -2.25 -1.56
C LEU A 326 23.65 -1.11 -2.61
N PRO A 327 24.39 -1.22 -3.72
CA PRO A 327 24.50 -0.16 -4.71
C PRO A 327 23.18 0.08 -5.46
N VAL A 328 22.89 1.36 -5.69
CA VAL A 328 21.75 1.85 -6.50
C VAL A 328 21.97 1.46 -7.96
N ALA A 329 21.16 0.54 -8.47
CA ALA A 329 21.12 0.25 -9.90
C ALA A 329 20.36 1.37 -10.63
N GLY A 330 21.12 2.27 -11.25
CA GLY A 330 20.75 2.93 -12.52
C GLY A 330 19.55 3.87 -12.50
N GLY A 331 19.72 5.07 -11.95
CA GLY A 331 18.95 6.24 -12.38
C GLY A 331 19.61 6.90 -13.58
N VAL A 332 18.98 6.78 -14.74
CA VAL A 332 19.30 7.57 -15.93
C VAL A 332 19.06 9.05 -15.61
N SER A 333 20.12 9.85 -15.70
CA SER A 333 20.06 11.31 -15.79
C SER A 333 20.03 11.72 -17.27
N PRO A 334 19.48 12.91 -17.60
CA PRO A 334 18.93 13.27 -18.92
C PRO A 334 19.85 13.11 -20.13
#